data_AF-A0A852V7V6-F1
#
_entry.id   AF-A0A852V7V6-F1
#
_cell.length_a   1.000
_cell.length_b   1.000
_cell.length_c   1.000
_cell.angle_alpha   90.00
_cell.angle_beta   90.00
_cell.angle_gamma   90.00
#
_symmetry.space_group_name_H-M   'P 1'
#
loop_
_entity.id
_entity.type
_entity.pdbx_description
1 polymer ?
#
loop_
_entity_poly.entity_id
_entity_poly.type
_entity_poly.pdbx_seq_one_letter_code
_entity_poly.pdbx_strand_id
1 'polypeptide(L)'
;MNPQAGDLVPNPRRQVLEQALAEVRARVAILEAALDPAHGQFTGQPVWVGPAARRFAEDLTARRVRLRQAARALLEALEDELRSVPERVPPSAARH
;
A
#
# COMPACT_ATOMS: atom_id res chain seq x y z
N MET A 1 12.93 -25.80 -29.37
CA MET A 1 11.48 -26.01 -29.39
C MET A 1 10.85 -24.81 -28.70
N ASN A 2 10.19 -23.91 -29.44
CA ASN A 2 9.47 -22.80 -28.80
C ASN A 2 8.17 -23.35 -28.20
N PRO A 3 7.86 -23.10 -26.91
CA PRO A 3 6.59 -23.51 -26.35
C PRO A 3 5.45 -22.83 -27.11
N GLN A 4 4.52 -23.62 -27.65
CA GLN A 4 3.30 -23.11 -28.28
C GLN A 4 2.42 -22.47 -27.19
N ALA A 5 1.66 -21.42 -27.54
CA ALA A 5 0.81 -20.66 -26.61
C ALA A 5 -0.25 -21.52 -25.86
N GLY A 6 -0.49 -22.76 -26.30
CA GLY A 6 -1.38 -23.73 -25.63
C GLY A 6 -0.83 -24.33 -24.33
N ASP A 7 0.47 -24.27 -24.06
CA ASP A 7 1.09 -24.89 -22.87
C ASP A 7 1.33 -23.93 -21.70
N LEU A 8 1.00 -22.64 -21.82
CA LEU A 8 1.25 -21.67 -20.75
C LEU A 8 0.20 -21.78 -19.65
N VAL A 9 0.62 -21.95 -18.40
CA VAL A 9 -0.26 -21.99 -17.22
C VAL A 9 -0.23 -20.65 -16.47
N PRO A 10 -1.27 -20.30 -15.70
CA PRO A 10 -1.23 -19.13 -14.83
C PRO A 10 -0.03 -19.19 -13.90
N ASN A 11 0.63 -18.06 -13.68
CA ASN A 11 1.81 -17.99 -12.82
C ASN A 11 1.39 -18.03 -11.33
N PRO A 12 1.73 -19.10 -10.57
CA PRO A 12 1.34 -19.21 -9.17
C PRO A 12 1.94 -18.08 -8.31
N ARG A 13 3.16 -17.62 -8.62
CA ARG A 13 3.78 -16.47 -7.92
C ARG A 13 2.96 -15.20 -8.12
N ARG A 14 2.42 -14.99 -9.32
CA ARG A 14 1.57 -13.83 -9.61
C ARG A 14 0.28 -13.88 -8.79
N GLN A 15 -0.34 -15.04 -8.68
CA GLN A 15 -1.55 -15.23 -7.87
C GLN A 15 -1.31 -14.93 -6.39
N VAL A 16 -0.16 -15.35 -5.84
CA VAL A 16 0.25 -15.03 -4.47
C VAL A 16 0.44 -13.53 -4.29
N LEU A 17 1.11 -12.86 -5.24
CA LEU A 17 1.29 -11.40 -5.21
C LEU A 17 -0.04 -10.64 -5.30
N GLU A 18 -0.99 -11.10 -6.12
CA GLU A 18 -2.34 -10.52 -6.20
C GLU A 18 -3.11 -10.64 -4.88
N GLN A 19 -3.02 -11.80 -4.21
CA GLN A 19 -3.63 -12.02 -2.89
C GLN A 19 -2.97 -11.11 -1.83
N ALA A 20 -1.64 -11.07 -1.80
CA ALA A 20 -0.89 -10.20 -0.88
C ALA A 20 -1.23 -8.72 -1.12
N LEU A 21 -1.34 -8.28 -2.37
CA LEU A 21 -1.71 -6.92 -2.72
C LEU A 21 -3.12 -6.57 -2.22
N ALA A 22 -4.09 -7.47 -2.33
CA ALA A 22 -5.44 -7.26 -1.79
C ALA A 22 -5.41 -7.10 -0.26
N GLU A 23 -4.64 -7.93 0.43
CA GLU A 23 -4.48 -7.87 1.89
C GLU A 23 -3.79 -6.57 2.35
N VAL A 24 -2.75 -6.15 1.62
CA VAL A 24 -1.99 -4.94 1.92
C VAL A 24 -2.81 -3.69 1.63
N ARG A 25 -3.63 -3.66 0.56
CA ARG A 25 -4.56 -2.56 0.29
C ARG A 25 -5.51 -2.31 1.46
N ALA A 26 -6.08 -3.36 2.04
CA ALA A 26 -6.95 -3.23 3.21
C ALA A 26 -6.21 -2.63 4.42
N ARG A 27 -4.97 -3.06 4.67
CA ARG A 27 -4.15 -2.53 5.78
C ARG A 27 -3.68 -1.09 5.54
N VAL A 28 -3.32 -0.76 4.30
CA VAL A 28 -2.88 0.59 3.93
C VAL A 28 -4.00 1.59 4.10
N ALA A 29 -5.24 1.24 3.73
CA ALA A 29 -6.39 2.10 3.98
C ALA A 29 -6.55 2.44 5.48
N ILE A 30 -6.31 1.47 6.37
CA ILE A 30 -6.32 1.70 7.83
C ILE A 30 -5.19 2.67 8.23
N LEU A 31 -3.97 2.47 7.72
CA LEU A 31 -2.82 3.33 8.01
C LEU A 31 -3.03 4.76 7.52
N GLU A 32 -3.58 4.94 6.31
CA GLU A 32 -3.85 6.27 5.74
C GLU A 32 -4.87 7.07 6.57
N ALA A 33 -5.80 6.38 7.23
CA ALA A 33 -6.84 6.96 8.06
C ALA A 33 -6.48 7.06 9.55
N ALA A 34 -5.43 6.37 10.01
CA ALA A 34 -5.13 6.18 11.44
C ALA A 34 -5.02 7.49 12.24
N LEU A 35 -4.53 8.57 11.61
CA LEU A 35 -4.35 9.88 12.25
C LEU A 35 -5.48 10.87 11.95
N ASP A 36 -6.48 10.52 11.13
CA ASP A 36 -7.61 11.40 10.83
C ASP A 36 -8.42 11.79 12.06
N PRO A 37 -8.79 10.85 12.97
CA PRO A 37 -9.57 11.21 14.16
C PRO A 37 -8.82 12.18 15.08
N ALA A 38 -7.54 11.91 15.34
CA ALA A 38 -6.71 12.75 16.20
C ALA A 38 -6.50 14.14 15.59
N HIS A 39 -6.24 14.21 14.27
CA HIS A 39 -6.10 15.46 13.54
C HIS A 39 -7.39 16.28 13.59
N GLY A 40 -8.53 15.66 13.27
CA GLY A 40 -9.84 16.31 13.30
C GLY A 40 -10.25 16.81 14.68
N GLN A 41 -10.03 16.02 15.73
CA GLN A 41 -10.31 16.43 17.12
C GLN A 41 -9.45 17.64 17.53
N PHE A 42 -8.18 17.66 17.13
CA PHE A 42 -7.27 18.73 17.50
C PHE A 42 -7.55 20.03 16.73
N THR A 43 -7.79 19.95 15.42
CA THR A 43 -7.99 21.14 14.58
C THR A 43 -9.43 21.62 14.52
N GLY A 44 -10.40 20.79 14.94
CA GLY A 44 -11.83 21.08 14.81
C GLY A 44 -12.43 21.92 15.93
N GLN A 45 -11.69 22.22 17.00
CA GLN A 45 -12.19 22.98 18.14
C GLN A 45 -11.22 24.14 18.49
N PRO A 46 -11.72 25.37 18.72
CA PRO A 46 -10.87 26.51 19.08
C PRO A 46 -10.39 26.48 20.54
N VAL A 47 -10.45 25.32 21.22
CA VAL A 47 -10.04 25.15 22.62
C VAL A 47 -8.50 25.14 22.75
N TRP A 48 -7.80 24.68 21.70
CA TRP A 48 -6.34 24.60 21.68
C TRP A 48 -5.75 25.82 20.97
N VAL A 49 -5.39 26.85 21.74
CA VAL A 49 -4.84 28.11 21.22
C VAL A 49 -3.41 28.37 21.69
N GLY A 50 -2.69 29.22 20.97
CA GLY A 50 -1.34 29.67 21.30
C GLY A 50 -0.22 29.04 20.46
N PRO A 51 1.03 29.47 20.65
CA PRO A 51 2.18 29.01 19.85
C PRO A 51 2.44 27.49 19.97
N ALA A 52 2.30 26.93 21.17
CA ALA A 52 2.50 25.50 21.39
C ALA A 52 1.45 24.64 20.68
N ALA A 53 0.18 25.05 20.72
CA ALA A 53 -0.91 24.37 20.03
C ALA A 53 -0.70 24.37 18.51
N ARG A 54 -0.27 25.52 17.94
CA ARG A 54 0.06 25.63 16.51
C ARG A 54 1.17 24.67 16.10
N ARG A 55 2.27 24.64 16.86
CA ARG A 55 3.39 23.72 16.57
C ARG A 55 2.97 22.25 16.65
N PHE A 56 2.15 21.89 17.62
CA PHE A 56 1.61 20.53 17.70
C PHE A 56 0.73 20.19 16.49
N ALA A 57 -0.12 21.11 16.03
CA ALA A 57 -0.94 20.91 14.83
C ALA A 57 -0.10 20.65 13.58
N GLU A 58 0.97 21.43 13.41
CA GLU A 58 1.95 21.26 12.32
C GLU A 58 2.62 19.89 12.39
N ASP A 59 3.11 19.50 13.57
CA ASP A 59 3.76 18.21 13.78
C ASP A 59 2.81 17.03 13.52
N LEU A 60 1.56 17.11 13.98
CA LEU A 60 0.54 16.09 13.76
C LEU A 60 0.19 15.98 12.27
N THR A 61 0.05 17.12 11.58
CA THR A 61 -0.20 17.19 10.15
C THR A 61 0.97 16.56 9.36
N ALA A 62 2.22 16.88 9.72
CA ALA A 62 3.40 16.32 9.08
C ALA A 62 3.50 14.80 9.31
N ARG A 63 3.21 14.31 10.52
CA ARG A 63 3.17 12.87 10.82
C ARG A 63 2.11 12.13 9.99
N ARG A 64 0.91 12.71 9.86
CA ARG A 64 -0.17 12.18 9.03
C ARG A 64 0.22 12.07 7.55
N VAL A 65 0.84 13.11 7.00
CA VAL A 65 1.33 13.10 5.62
C VAL A 65 2.40 12.02 5.42
N ARG A 66 3.39 11.93 6.31
CA ARG A 66 4.44 10.92 6.24
C ARG A 66 3.90 9.49 6.32
N LEU A 67 2.92 9.24 7.20
CA LEU A 67 2.30 7.92 7.32
C LEU A 67 1.62 7.50 6.02
N ARG A 68 0.88 8.42 5.37
CA ARG A 68 0.25 8.17 4.07
C ARG A 68 1.25 7.89 2.98
N GLN A 69 2.32 8.69 2.91
CA GLN A 69 3.38 8.49 1.93
C GLN A 69 4.05 7.12 2.09
N ALA A 70 4.37 6.74 3.33
CA ALA A 70 4.95 5.42 3.61
C ALA A 70 3.99 4.27 3.26
N ALA A 71 2.69 4.43 3.55
CA ALA A 71 1.69 3.42 3.24
C ALA A 71 1.48 3.26 1.72
N ARG A 72 1.51 4.36 0.97
CA ARG A 72 1.45 4.33 -0.51
C ARG A 72 2.68 3.70 -1.14
N ALA A 73 3.87 4.04 -0.65
CA ALA A 73 5.12 3.46 -1.14
C ALA A 73 5.14 1.92 -1.00
N LEU A 74 4.49 1.38 0.05
CA LEU A 74 4.33 -0.07 0.21
C LEU A 74 3.45 -0.69 -0.89
N LEU A 75 2.35 -0.02 -1.28
CA LEU A 75 1.50 -0.47 -2.38
C LEU A 75 2.24 -0.39 -3.72
N GLU A 76 2.89 0.73 -3.98
CA GLU A 76 3.65 0.95 -5.21
C GLU A 76 4.71 -0.14 -5.39
N ALA A 77 5.46 -0.50 -4.33
CA ALA A 77 6.46 -1.55 -4.40
C ALA A 77 5.87 -2.94 -4.77
N LEU A 78 4.69 -3.29 -4.25
CA LEU A 78 4.03 -4.56 -4.57
C LEU A 78 3.40 -4.54 -5.97
N GLU A 79 2.87 -3.40 -6.39
CA GLU A 79 2.33 -3.23 -7.75
C GLU A 79 3.44 -3.26 -8.80
N ASP A 80 4.61 -2.70 -8.50
CA ASP A 80 5.82 -2.78 -9.33
C ASP A 80 6.29 -4.22 -9.49
N GLU A 81 6.39 -4.95 -8.37
CA GLU A 81 6.75 -6.36 -8.38
C GLU A 81 5.73 -7.17 -9.20
N LEU A 82 4.43 -6.95 -9.00
CA LEU A 82 3.37 -7.63 -9.75
C LEU A 82 3.45 -7.35 -11.26
N ARG A 83 3.74 -6.09 -11.66
CA ARG A 83 3.93 -5.72 -13.06
C ARG A 83 5.16 -6.37 -13.69
N SER A 84 6.19 -6.66 -12.89
CA SER A 84 7.41 -7.34 -13.36
C SER A 84 7.21 -8.84 -13.60
N VAL A 85 6.17 -9.44 -13.03
CA VAL A 85 5.91 -10.87 -13.10
C VAL A 85 4.96 -11.22 -14.26
N PRO A 86 5.35 -12.13 -15.18
CA PRO A 86 4.50 -12.57 -16.27
C PRO A 86 3.19 -13.21 -15.79
N GLU A 87 2.09 -12.95 -16.49
CA GLU A 87 0.77 -13.53 -16.20
C GLU A 87 0.74 -15.05 -16.34
N ARG A 88 1.42 -15.57 -17.36
CA ARG A 88 1.48 -17.00 -17.66
C ARG A 88 2.93 -17.42 -17.84
N VAL A 89 3.23 -18.63 -17.38
CA VAL A 89 4.57 -19.23 -17.46
C VAL A 89 4.46 -20.66 -18.01
N PRO A 90 5.54 -21.23 -18.57
CA PRO A 90 5.56 -22.64 -18.93
C PRO A 90 5.30 -23.54 -17.70
N PRO A 91 4.72 -24.74 -17.86
CA PRO A 91 4.35 -25.61 -16.74
C PRO A 91 5.54 -26.04 -15.89
N SER A 92 6.74 -26.12 -16.49
CA SER A 92 8.00 -26.40 -15.80
C SER A 92 8.38 -25.29 -14.82
N ALA A 93 8.08 -24.03 -15.14
CA ALA A 93 8.36 -22.87 -14.30
C ALA A 93 7.29 -22.64 -13.21
N ALA A 94 6.14 -23.30 -13.31
CA ALA A 94 5.05 -23.23 -12.33
C ALA A 94 5.18 -24.21 -11.16
N ARG A 95 6.23 -25.06 -11.13
CA ARG A 95 6.41 -26.14 -10.13
C ARG A 95 7.30 -25.77 -8.94
N HIS A 96 7.36 -24.50 -8.54
CA HIS A 96 8.17 -24.04 -7.40
C HIS A 96 7.30 -23.60 -6.24
#